data_AF-A0AAE9EXY6-F1
#
_entry.id   AF-A0AAE9EXY6-F1
#
_cell.length_a   1.000
_cell.length_b   1.000
_cell.length_c   1.000
_cell.angle_alpha   90.00
_cell.angle_beta   90.00
_cell.angle_gamma   90.00
#
_symmetry.space_group_name_H-M   'P 1'
#
loop_
_entity.id
_entity.type
_entity.pdbx_description
1 polymer ?
#
loop_
_entity_poly.entity_id
_entity_poly.type
_entity_poly.pdbx_seq_one_letter_code
_entity_poly.pdbx_strand_id
1 'polypeptide(L)'
;MSNLHKLLYLLLPTVILGDYCGEHKVPFGMEVHKNGNVNILCSRPNCHEKKYAECPERAMSSACTTNSSWVGGVTQHADGSLKLMCCEYDLLPIYSTVQYEKLQIRPGEYFEGDEQMDGDTVTAFDLIGDIQQVRDAASGNFTYNLLIYRYHCGKIPDSPPAWYMKKQWPYWTPVA
;
A
#
# COMPACT_ATOMS: atom_id res chain seq x y z
N MET A 1 13.89 55.89 16.28
CA MET A 1 12.64 55.13 16.06
C MET A 1 12.94 54.01 15.09
N SER A 2 12.60 52.80 15.51
CA SER A 2 13.08 51.49 15.05
C SER A 2 12.51 51.06 13.68
N ASN A 3 13.37 50.89 12.67
CA ASN A 3 13.00 50.21 11.42
C ASN A 3 13.31 48.70 11.52
N LEU A 4 12.47 48.01 12.29
CA LEU A 4 12.46 46.55 12.34
C LEU A 4 11.84 46.04 11.02
N HIS A 5 12.70 45.64 10.09
CA HIS A 5 12.29 44.93 8.87
C HIS A 5 11.62 43.62 9.29
N LYS A 6 10.29 43.63 9.40
CA LYS A 6 9.49 42.42 9.58
C LYS A 6 9.55 41.63 8.27
N LEU A 7 10.53 40.74 8.19
CA LEU A 7 10.60 39.70 7.18
C LEU A 7 9.45 38.71 7.44
N LEU A 8 8.29 38.99 6.84
CA LEU A 8 7.15 38.09 6.84
C LEU A 8 7.50 36.92 5.90
N TYR A 9 8.14 35.89 6.44
CA TYR A 9 8.26 34.61 5.76
C TYR A 9 6.85 34.06 5.56
N LEU A 10 6.30 34.17 4.35
CA LEU A 10 5.17 33.35 3.94
C LEU A 10 5.63 31.89 4.02
N LEU A 11 5.14 31.15 5.02
CA LEU A 11 5.19 29.70 5.04
C LEU A 11 4.34 29.19 3.88
N LEU A 12 4.96 29.03 2.71
CA LEU A 12 4.35 28.31 1.60
C LEU A 12 4.08 26.88 2.10
N PRO A 13 2.81 26.43 2.14
CA PRO A 13 2.52 25.06 2.52
C PRO A 13 3.23 24.13 1.53
N THR A 14 4.06 23.23 2.05
CA THR A 14 4.65 22.17 1.23
C THR A 14 3.51 21.32 0.69
N VAL A 15 3.37 21.28 -0.64
CA VAL A 15 2.36 20.45 -1.29
C VAL A 15 2.70 18.99 -1.02
N ILE A 16 1.83 18.31 -0.28
CA ILE A 16 1.91 16.89 0.00
C ILE A 16 0.78 16.24 -0.80
N LEU A 17 1.13 15.37 -1.75
CA LEU A 17 0.15 14.61 -2.53
C LEU A 17 0.05 13.22 -1.93
N GLY A 18 -1.10 12.90 -1.35
CA GLY A 18 -1.37 11.59 -0.77
C GLY A 18 -2.46 10.86 -1.54
N ASP A 19 -2.29 9.56 -1.72
CA ASP A 19 -3.29 8.68 -2.31
C ASP A 19 -3.43 7.41 -1.45
N TYR A 20 -4.65 7.10 -1.02
CA TYR A 20 -4.92 6.11 0.03
C TYR A 20 -6.18 5.32 -0.32
N CYS A 21 -6.11 3.99 -0.20
CA CYS A 21 -7.27 3.15 -0.51
C CYS A 21 -8.40 3.28 0.53
N GLY A 22 -8.07 3.67 1.76
CA GLY A 22 -9.03 3.77 2.85
C GLY A 22 -9.58 2.40 3.27
N GLU A 23 -10.70 2.40 3.99
CA GLU A 23 -11.22 1.19 4.61
C GLU A 23 -11.79 0.19 3.60
N HIS A 24 -11.52 -1.09 3.88
CA HIS A 24 -11.97 -2.26 3.13
C HIS A 24 -11.53 -2.30 1.65
N LYS A 25 -10.52 -1.51 1.27
CA LYS A 25 -9.90 -1.52 -0.05
C LYS A 25 -8.44 -1.94 0.03
N VAL A 26 -7.91 -2.44 -1.07
CA VAL A 26 -6.50 -2.79 -1.25
C VAL A 26 -5.96 -2.12 -2.51
N PRO A 27 -4.66 -1.74 -2.55
CA PRO A 27 -4.07 -1.25 -3.79
C PRO A 27 -3.66 -2.43 -4.66
N PHE A 28 -4.36 -2.57 -5.78
CA PHE A 28 -4.10 -3.62 -6.76
C PHE A 28 -3.24 -3.11 -7.92
N GLY A 29 -3.06 -1.79 -8.05
CA GLY A 29 -2.29 -1.20 -9.14
C GLY A 29 -1.66 0.15 -8.76
N MET A 30 -0.82 0.65 -9.65
CA MET A 30 -0.11 1.90 -9.50
C MET A 30 0.13 2.53 -10.88
N GLU A 31 -0.13 3.83 -10.98
CA GLU A 31 0.25 4.66 -12.12
C GLU A 31 1.38 5.62 -11.72
N VAL A 32 2.37 5.76 -12.59
CA VAL A 32 3.38 6.82 -12.49
C VAL A 32 3.14 7.78 -13.64
N HIS A 33 2.65 8.98 -13.35
CA HIS A 33 2.46 10.00 -14.36
C HIS A 33 3.80 10.51 -14.91
N LYS A 34 3.78 11.12 -16.10
CA LYS A 34 5.00 11.65 -16.76
C LYS A 34 5.75 12.70 -15.93
N ASN A 35 5.06 13.40 -15.02
CA ASN A 35 5.65 14.37 -14.10
C ASN A 35 6.22 13.74 -12.81
N GLY A 36 6.15 12.41 -12.66
CA GLY A 36 6.61 11.67 -11.48
C GLY A 36 5.55 11.50 -10.37
N ASN A 37 4.35 12.08 -10.54
CA ASN A 37 3.26 11.85 -9.61
C ASN A 37 2.84 10.37 -9.62
N VAL A 38 2.58 9.82 -8.45
CA VAL A 38 2.19 8.43 -8.25
C VAL A 38 0.78 8.40 -7.72
N ASN A 39 -0.02 7.57 -8.36
CA ASN A 39 -1.38 7.26 -7.96
C ASN A 39 -1.49 5.76 -7.75
N ILE A 40 -2.24 5.33 -6.76
CA ILE A 40 -2.55 3.92 -6.51
C ILE A 40 -3.97 3.62 -6.98
N LEU A 41 -4.14 2.45 -7.57
CA LEU A 41 -5.44 1.94 -8.00
C LEU A 41 -5.97 1.05 -6.89
N CYS A 42 -7.17 1.36 -6.39
CA CYS A 42 -7.76 0.69 -5.23
C CYS A 42 -9.03 -0.06 -5.59
N SER A 43 -9.11 -1.34 -5.20
CA SER A 43 -10.27 -2.19 -5.43
C SER A 43 -10.84 -2.72 -4.10
N ARG A 44 -12.08 -3.23 -4.16
CA ARG A 44 -12.74 -3.97 -3.08
C ARG A 44 -12.99 -5.40 -3.55
N PRO A 45 -11.96 -6.27 -3.57
CA PRO A 45 -12.18 -7.65 -3.97
C PRO A 45 -13.14 -8.31 -2.98
N ASN A 46 -14.17 -8.98 -3.50
CA ASN A 46 -15.27 -9.54 -2.70
C ASN A 46 -14.80 -10.48 -1.58
N CYS A 47 -13.62 -11.07 -1.69
CA CYS A 47 -13.09 -11.96 -0.66
C CYS A 47 -12.29 -11.28 0.46
N HIS A 48 -12.08 -9.96 0.38
CA HIS A 48 -11.39 -9.17 1.41
C HIS A 48 -12.33 -8.73 2.56
N GLU A 49 -13.64 -8.91 2.42
CA GLU A 49 -14.66 -8.47 3.39
C GLU A 49 -14.45 -9.01 4.81
N LYS A 50 -13.68 -10.10 4.97
CA LYS A 50 -13.52 -10.81 6.24
C LYS A 50 -12.25 -10.44 7.03
N LYS A 51 -11.38 -9.53 6.56
CA LYS A 51 -10.03 -9.33 7.14
C LYS A 51 -9.71 -7.90 7.56
N TYR A 52 -9.09 -7.81 8.73
CA TYR A 52 -8.58 -6.59 9.32
C TYR A 52 -7.06 -6.58 9.15
N ALA A 53 -6.55 -5.55 8.48
CA ALA A 53 -5.15 -5.20 8.52
C ALA A 53 -4.97 -3.99 9.44
N GLU A 54 -3.85 -3.95 10.14
CA GLU A 54 -3.50 -2.84 11.02
C GLU A 54 -2.66 -1.84 10.24
N CYS A 55 -3.26 -0.71 9.88
CA CYS A 55 -2.59 0.35 9.13
C CYS A 55 -2.21 1.52 10.06
N PRO A 56 -1.04 2.15 9.89
CA PRO A 56 -0.75 3.41 10.55
C PRO A 56 -1.64 4.53 10.00
N GLU A 57 -1.84 5.59 10.79
CA GLU A 57 -2.67 6.74 10.40
C GLU A 57 -2.12 7.50 9.17
N ARG A 58 -0.81 7.44 8.93
CA ARG A 58 -0.12 8.18 7.86
C ARG A 58 0.95 7.32 7.19
N ALA A 59 1.23 7.63 5.92
CA ALA A 59 2.39 7.09 5.23
C ALA A 59 3.69 7.71 5.77
N MET A 60 4.57 6.90 6.34
CA MET A 60 5.84 7.35 6.93
C MET A 60 7.03 6.47 6.55
N SER A 61 6.78 5.24 6.09
CA SER A 61 7.81 4.27 5.75
C SER A 61 8.37 4.53 4.35
N SER A 62 9.63 4.20 4.09
CA SER A 62 10.18 4.22 2.73
C SER A 62 10.02 2.90 1.98
N ALA A 63 9.68 1.82 2.70
CA ALA A 63 9.44 0.49 2.18
C ALA A 63 8.59 -0.29 3.19
N CYS A 64 7.81 -1.25 2.70
CA CYS A 64 7.05 -2.23 3.48
C CYS A 64 7.80 -3.57 3.42
N THR A 65 8.69 -3.80 4.40
CA THR A 65 9.72 -4.85 4.32
C THR A 65 9.32 -6.17 4.99
N THR A 66 8.21 -6.19 5.72
CA THR A 66 7.71 -7.42 6.35
C THR A 66 6.95 -8.23 5.31
N ASN A 67 7.07 -9.55 5.35
CA ASN A 67 6.28 -10.45 4.49
C ASN A 67 4.80 -10.52 4.89
N SER A 68 4.44 -9.90 6.02
CA SER A 68 3.08 -9.71 6.52
C SER A 68 2.46 -8.36 6.13
N SER A 69 3.23 -7.46 5.50
CA SER A 69 2.74 -6.13 5.13
C SER A 69 2.31 -6.02 3.67
N TRP A 70 1.42 -5.07 3.44
CA TRP A 70 1.15 -4.51 2.12
C TRP A 70 1.11 -2.99 2.17
N VAL A 71 1.21 -2.35 1.01
CA VAL A 71 0.96 -0.91 0.88
C VAL A 71 -0.54 -0.67 1.00
N GLY A 72 -0.98 0.29 1.80
CA GLY A 72 -2.39 0.76 1.82
C GLY A 72 -2.57 2.17 1.27
N GLY A 73 -1.46 2.87 1.04
CA GLY A 73 -1.44 4.29 0.71
C GLY A 73 -0.02 4.79 0.46
N VAL A 74 0.08 5.89 -0.26
CA VAL A 74 1.32 6.57 -0.58
C VAL A 74 1.24 8.06 -0.28
N THR A 75 2.37 8.68 -0.04
CA THR A 75 2.49 10.12 0.09
C THR A 75 3.76 10.61 -0.56
N GLN A 76 3.62 11.55 -1.48
CA GLN A 76 4.72 12.25 -2.11
C GLN A 76 5.01 13.56 -1.39
N HIS A 77 6.28 13.72 -1.02
CA HIS A 77 6.80 14.94 -0.43
C HIS A 77 7.40 15.85 -1.50
N ALA A 78 7.58 17.13 -1.16
CA ALA A 78 8.12 18.15 -2.07
C ALA A 78 9.57 17.86 -2.53
N ASP A 79 10.33 17.02 -1.81
CA ASP A 79 11.65 16.53 -2.20
C ASP A 79 11.58 15.36 -3.22
N GLY A 80 10.36 14.97 -3.61
CA GLY A 80 10.03 13.85 -4.49
C GLY A 80 10.07 12.48 -3.80
N SER A 81 10.39 12.42 -2.50
CA SER A 81 10.40 11.16 -1.77
C SER A 81 8.98 10.59 -1.67
N LEU A 82 8.87 9.28 -1.88
CA LEU A 82 7.63 8.54 -1.71
C LEU A 82 7.65 7.86 -0.34
N LYS A 83 6.64 8.11 0.48
CA LYS A 83 6.37 7.40 1.72
C LYS A 83 5.18 6.47 1.55
N LEU A 84 5.24 5.33 2.23
CA LEU A 84 4.27 4.25 2.17
C LEU A 84 3.55 4.12 3.51
N MET A 85 2.26 3.84 3.44
CA MET A 85 1.45 3.37 4.57
C MET A 85 1.48 1.84 4.53
N CYS A 86 2.30 1.22 5.38
CA CYS A 86 2.43 -0.23 5.43
C CYS A 86 1.38 -0.80 6.39
N CYS A 87 0.39 -1.50 5.86
CA CYS A 87 -0.63 -2.18 6.63
C CYS A 87 -0.17 -3.60 6.94
N GLU A 88 -0.28 -4.02 8.19
CA GLU A 88 0.16 -5.33 8.65
C GLU A 88 -1.00 -6.32 8.73
N TYR A 89 -0.77 -7.53 8.21
CA TYR A 89 -1.69 -8.64 8.25
C TYR A 89 -0.92 -9.96 8.44
N ASP A 90 -0.91 -10.47 9.67
CA ASP A 90 -0.11 -11.65 10.07
C ASP A 90 -0.33 -12.91 9.19
N LEU A 91 -1.51 -13.07 8.59
CA LEU A 91 -1.83 -14.26 7.79
C LEU A 91 -1.53 -14.07 6.29
N LEU A 92 -1.01 -12.90 5.88
CA LEU A 92 -0.60 -12.64 4.50
C LEU A 92 0.37 -13.71 3.96
N PRO A 93 1.43 -14.13 4.69
CA PRO A 93 2.38 -15.13 4.16
C PRO A 93 1.75 -16.52 3.96
N ILE A 94 0.64 -16.81 4.65
CA ILE A 94 -0.03 -18.11 4.60
C ILE A 94 -0.97 -18.17 3.39
N TYR A 95 -1.64 -17.05 3.10
CA TYR A 95 -2.71 -16.98 2.09
C TYR A 95 -2.30 -16.22 0.84
N SER A 96 -1.04 -15.86 0.68
CA SER A 96 -0.54 -15.21 -0.53
C SER A 96 0.69 -15.90 -1.12
N THR A 97 0.96 -15.56 -2.37
CA THR A 97 2.14 -15.97 -3.12
C THR A 97 2.73 -14.76 -3.82
N VAL A 98 4.05 -14.62 -3.88
CA VAL A 98 4.70 -13.57 -4.67
C VAL A 98 4.47 -13.83 -6.15
N GLN A 99 3.89 -12.88 -6.87
CA GLN A 99 3.75 -12.92 -8.33
C GLN A 99 4.92 -12.22 -9.01
N TYR A 100 5.27 -11.03 -8.49
CA TYR A 100 6.41 -10.26 -8.97
C TYR A 100 7.20 -9.79 -7.77
N GLU A 101 8.47 -10.16 -7.70
CA GLU A 101 9.36 -9.68 -6.65
C GLU A 101 9.87 -8.25 -6.95
N LYS A 102 10.04 -7.94 -8.23
CA LYS A 102 10.61 -6.67 -8.69
C LYS A 102 10.05 -6.27 -10.06
N LEU A 103 8.81 -5.80 -10.09
CA LEU A 103 8.21 -5.24 -11.29
C LEU A 103 8.57 -3.76 -11.40
N GLN A 104 9.42 -3.40 -12.37
CA GLN A 104 9.84 -2.02 -12.57
C GLN A 104 8.80 -1.21 -13.35
N ILE A 105 8.44 -0.03 -12.82
CA ILE A 105 7.53 0.95 -13.43
C ILE A 105 8.27 2.28 -13.61
N ARG A 106 8.15 2.88 -14.80
CA ARG A 106 8.77 4.15 -15.19
C ARG A 106 7.73 5.27 -15.29
N PRO A 107 8.16 6.55 -15.31
CA PRO A 107 7.25 7.66 -15.59
C PRO A 107 6.52 7.49 -16.93
N GLY A 108 5.20 7.60 -16.90
CA GLY A 108 4.29 7.34 -18.02
C GLY A 108 3.79 5.89 -18.11
N GLU A 109 4.18 5.01 -17.20
CA GLU A 109 3.75 3.61 -17.14
C GLU A 109 2.83 3.37 -15.94
N TYR A 110 2.11 2.25 -16.01
CA TYR A 110 1.24 1.79 -14.93
C TYR A 110 1.31 0.26 -14.81
N PHE A 111 0.93 -0.22 -13.64
CA PHE A 111 0.61 -1.62 -13.38
C PHE A 111 -0.81 -1.71 -12.85
N GLU A 112 -1.54 -2.70 -13.31
CA GLU A 112 -2.88 -3.04 -12.85
C GLU A 112 -2.91 -4.54 -12.56
N GLY A 113 -3.18 -4.89 -11.30
CA GLY A 113 -3.30 -6.28 -10.86
C GLY A 113 -4.61 -6.91 -11.32
N ASP A 114 -4.66 -8.24 -11.27
CA ASP A 114 -5.78 -9.01 -11.81
C ASP A 114 -6.62 -9.67 -10.70
N GLU A 115 -7.92 -9.86 -10.98
CA GLU A 115 -8.82 -10.69 -10.17
C GLU A 115 -9.02 -12.03 -10.88
N GLN A 116 -8.60 -13.13 -10.24
CA GLN A 116 -8.74 -14.47 -10.80
C GLN A 116 -10.15 -15.00 -10.50
N MET A 117 -10.87 -15.37 -11.54
CA MET A 117 -12.26 -15.82 -11.45
C MET A 117 -12.40 -17.33 -11.68
N ASP A 118 -13.26 -17.98 -10.91
CA ASP A 118 -13.84 -19.30 -11.23
C ASP A 118 -15.36 -19.14 -11.31
N GLY A 119 -15.88 -19.08 -12.54
CA GLY A 119 -17.24 -18.61 -12.79
C GLY A 119 -17.44 -17.19 -12.27
N ASP A 120 -18.41 -17.02 -11.37
CA ASP A 120 -18.73 -15.73 -10.73
C ASP A 120 -17.99 -15.51 -9.40
N THR A 121 -17.08 -16.42 -9.03
CA THR A 121 -16.36 -16.37 -7.75
C THR A 121 -14.95 -15.84 -7.93
N VAL A 122 -14.59 -14.78 -7.20
CA VAL A 122 -13.20 -14.31 -7.09
C VAL A 122 -12.41 -15.32 -6.25
N THR A 123 -11.42 -15.98 -6.85
CA THR A 123 -10.57 -16.99 -6.23
C THR A 123 -9.25 -16.43 -5.72
N ALA A 124 -8.74 -15.38 -6.37
CA ALA A 124 -7.57 -14.65 -5.92
C ALA A 124 -7.57 -13.22 -6.49
N PHE A 125 -6.81 -12.32 -5.88
CA PHE A 125 -6.56 -10.98 -6.42
C PHE A 125 -5.11 -10.57 -6.17
N ASP A 126 -4.59 -9.70 -7.03
CA ASP A 126 -3.25 -9.14 -6.86
C ASP A 126 -3.29 -7.86 -5.98
N LEU A 127 -2.28 -7.67 -5.15
CA LEU A 127 -2.10 -6.47 -4.34
C LEU A 127 -0.62 -6.07 -4.23
N ILE A 128 -0.38 -4.79 -3.99
CA ILE A 128 0.96 -4.21 -3.87
C ILE A 128 1.49 -4.47 -2.46
N GLY A 129 2.52 -5.31 -2.35
CA GLY A 129 3.25 -5.59 -1.13
C GLY A 129 4.21 -4.46 -0.72
N ASP A 130 4.98 -3.94 -1.68
CA ASP A 130 5.96 -2.87 -1.45
C ASP A 130 6.15 -2.01 -2.72
N ILE A 131 6.61 -0.77 -2.53
CA ILE A 131 6.99 0.16 -3.60
C ILE A 131 8.36 0.75 -3.27
N GLN A 132 9.40 0.23 -3.91
CA GLN A 132 10.75 0.77 -3.77
C GLN A 132 11.02 1.84 -4.82
N GLN A 133 11.14 3.11 -4.40
CA GLN A 133 11.63 4.18 -5.28
C GLN A 133 13.14 4.01 -5.53
N VAL A 134 13.53 3.91 -6.80
CA VAL A 134 14.92 3.84 -7.25
C VAL A 134 15.27 5.13 -7.97
N ARG A 135 16.28 5.84 -7.46
CA ARG A 135 16.79 7.08 -8.05
C ARG A 135 18.09 6.82 -8.79
N ASP A 136 18.15 7.25 -10.03
CA ASP A 136 19.39 7.26 -10.79
C ASP A 136 20.16 8.56 -10.47
N ALA A 137 21.33 8.43 -9.86
CA ALA A 137 22.12 9.58 -9.40
C ALA A 137 22.72 10.42 -10.55
N ALA A 138 22.85 9.86 -11.75
CA ALA A 138 23.48 10.52 -12.89
C ALA A 138 22.47 11.32 -13.72
N SER A 139 21.27 10.78 -13.92
CA SER A 139 20.19 11.37 -14.72
C SER A 139 19.15 12.10 -13.87
N GLY A 140 19.09 11.82 -12.56
CA GLY A 140 18.04 12.33 -11.68
C GLY A 140 16.67 11.66 -11.91
N ASN A 141 16.60 10.65 -12.78
CA ASN A 141 15.35 9.96 -13.08
C ASN A 141 14.95 9.01 -11.94
N PHE A 142 13.65 8.80 -11.78
CA PHE A 142 13.07 7.88 -10.81
C PHE A 142 12.40 6.72 -11.52
N THR A 143 12.57 5.53 -10.99
CA THR A 143 11.78 4.35 -11.31
C THR A 143 11.26 3.74 -10.01
N TYR A 144 10.27 2.87 -10.10
CA TYR A 144 9.68 2.21 -8.94
C TYR A 144 9.74 0.71 -9.15
N ASN A 145 10.16 -0.05 -8.14
CA ASN A 145 10.02 -1.50 -8.15
C ASN A 145 8.84 -1.87 -7.26
N LEU A 146 7.88 -2.60 -7.82
CA LEU A 146 6.75 -3.14 -7.10
C LEU A 146 7.05 -4.58 -6.68
N LEU A 147 6.74 -4.90 -5.43
CA LEU A 147 6.49 -6.25 -4.96
C LEU A 147 4.99 -6.51 -5.06
N ILE A 148 4.59 -7.56 -5.77
CA ILE A 148 3.19 -7.92 -5.98
C ILE A 148 2.91 -9.29 -5.37
N TYR A 149 1.91 -9.33 -4.49
CA TYR A 149 1.35 -10.56 -3.97
C TYR A 149 0.07 -10.92 -4.71
N ARG A 150 -0.15 -12.22 -4.93
CA ARG A 150 -1.47 -12.79 -5.22
C ARG A 150 -2.04 -13.38 -3.96
N TYR A 151 -3.14 -12.83 -3.50
CA TYR A 151 -3.85 -13.26 -2.31
C TYR A 151 -4.98 -14.21 -2.67
N HIS A 152 -5.02 -15.37 -2.03
CA HIS A 152 -5.90 -16.49 -2.40
C HIS A 152 -7.12 -16.55 -1.47
N CYS A 153 -8.28 -16.17 -2.00
CA CYS A 153 -9.55 -16.06 -1.29
C CYS A 153 -10.00 -17.38 -0.65
N GLY A 154 -9.93 -18.49 -1.39
CA GLY A 154 -10.50 -19.79 -0.96
C GLY A 154 -9.70 -20.52 0.12
N LYS A 155 -8.51 -20.03 0.48
CA LYS A 155 -7.69 -20.63 1.54
C LYS A 155 -7.91 -19.99 2.90
N ILE A 156 -8.69 -18.93 2.94
CA ILE A 156 -8.90 -18.11 4.11
C ILE A 156 -9.96 -18.75 5.00
N PRO A 157 -9.67 -19.01 6.28
CA PRO A 157 -10.67 -19.56 7.17
C PRO A 157 -11.69 -18.48 7.54
N ASP A 158 -12.95 -18.90 7.66
CA ASP A 158 -14.07 -18.04 8.10
C ASP A 158 -13.80 -17.46 9.49
N SER A 159 -13.25 -18.28 10.39
CA SER A 159 -12.71 -17.84 11.68
C SER A 159 -11.18 -17.75 11.61
N PRO A 160 -10.57 -16.62 11.97
CA PRO A 160 -9.12 -16.56 12.14
C PRO A 160 -8.62 -17.62 13.14
N PRO A 161 -7.39 -18.12 12.99
CA PRO A 161 -6.85 -19.10 13.93
C PRO A 161 -6.83 -18.53 15.36
N ALA A 162 -7.02 -19.41 16.36
CA ALA A 162 -7.21 -18.99 17.76
C ALA A 162 -6.06 -18.12 18.32
N TRP A 163 -4.82 -18.33 17.85
CA TRP A 163 -3.69 -17.49 18.25
C TRP A 163 -3.79 -16.06 17.73
N TYR A 164 -4.39 -15.85 16.55
CA TYR A 164 -4.61 -14.53 15.96
C TYR A 164 -5.74 -13.81 16.68
N MET A 165 -6.82 -14.53 17.00
CA MET A 165 -7.93 -14.00 17.81
C MET A 165 -7.47 -13.52 19.19
N LYS A 166 -6.46 -14.17 19.80
CA LYS A 166 -5.89 -13.75 21.09
C LYS A 166 -5.12 -12.43 21.05
N LYS A 167 -4.63 -12.00 19.88
CA LYS A 167 -3.98 -10.69 19.71
C LYS A 167 -5.01 -9.55 19.66
N GLN A 168 -6.23 -9.84 19.22
CA GLN A 168 -7.27 -8.83 19.00
C GLN A 168 -8.07 -8.62 20.29
N TRP A 169 -8.01 -7.41 20.85
CA TRP A 169 -8.78 -7.00 22.03
C TRP A 169 -10.14 -6.40 21.60
N PRO A 170 -11.27 -6.68 22.28
CA PRO A 170 -11.45 -7.63 23.37
C PRO A 170 -11.58 -9.09 22.88
N TYR A 171 -11.06 -10.02 23.66
CA TYR A 171 -11.13 -11.45 23.39
C TYR A 171 -12.51 -12.01 23.71
N TRP A 172 -13.15 -12.63 22.71
CA TRP A 172 -14.36 -13.45 22.90
C TRP A 172 -14.03 -14.89 22.49
N THR A 173 -14.29 -15.85 23.38
CA THR A 173 -14.25 -17.27 23.01
C THR A 173 -15.33 -17.54 21.97
N PRO A 174 -15.02 -18.12 20.79
CA PRO A 174 -16.05 -18.57 19.86
C PRO A 174 -17.01 -19.51 20.59
N VAL A 175 -18.30 -19.21 20.53
CA VAL A 175 -19.33 -20.12 21.05
C VAL A 175 -19.39 -21.31 20.09
N ALA A 176 -19.27 -22.51 20.65
CA ALA A 176 -19.26 -23.78 19.90
C ALA A 176 -20.60 -24.06 19.22
#